data_AF-A0A8H3BGB1-F1
#
_entry.id   AF-A0A8H3BGB1-F1
#
_cell.length_a   1.000
_cell.length_b   1.000
_cell.length_c   1.000
_cell.angle_alpha   90.00
_cell.angle_beta   90.00
_cell.angle_gamma   90.00
#
_symmetry.space_group_name_H-M   'P 1'
#
loop_
_entity.id
_entity.type
_entity.pdbx_description
1 polymer ?
#
loop_
_entity_poly.entity_id
_entity_poly.type
_entity_poly.pdbx_seq_one_letter_code
_entity_poly.pdbx_strand_id
1 'polypeptide(L)'
;MDARNVRSRPISRSELLFIMLVQTQIGSEFGIRAALFFSAATVSGAFGGLLAAAISKMDGIGGKPAWAWIFILEGLATVLAGAASFWIIQDFPDEAKFLTEEERAFIVRRLQSDDQFSAAGEKLRAKYIFQALKDWKTWLGMLCYAGSDAPLYAFSLFTPSIINQLGYTATPANLLSVPVYAWACILTVGVGYMADRIGNRGVFNLIFFTIGLAGYIILIASRNPALSYFAVYLAASGIYPLIPNTIAWMSNNVEGSYKRSVALGMIISFGNLNGAVSSNIYRARDKPWYSLGHGIVLMYIVIGWITSLAFIILLRRENAKRERGERDEVITGDIHNDEKAVESRNGVYSTVEEAKRDKGDDWSGYRYIT
;
A
#
# COMPACT_ATOMS: atom_id res chain seq x y z
N MET A 1 -39.18 9.97 -8.94
CA MET A 1 -39.39 8.64 -8.34
C MET A 1 -38.41 8.48 -7.19
N ASP A 2 -38.91 7.99 -6.07
CA ASP A 2 -38.43 8.22 -4.70
C ASP A 2 -37.11 7.50 -4.37
N ALA A 3 -36.12 8.23 -3.84
CA ALA A 3 -34.73 7.78 -3.63
C ALA A 3 -34.49 7.04 -2.29
N ARG A 4 -35.52 6.42 -1.71
CA ARG A 4 -35.48 5.93 -0.32
C ARG A 4 -35.74 4.45 -0.10
N ASN A 5 -35.68 3.59 -1.14
CA ASN A 5 -36.07 2.19 -0.96
C ASN A 5 -35.24 1.13 -1.72
N VAL A 6 -33.90 1.26 -1.76
CA VAL A 6 -33.03 0.13 -2.13
C VAL A 6 -32.49 -0.52 -0.86
N ARG A 7 -33.28 -1.44 -0.29
CA ARG A 7 -32.82 -2.34 0.78
C ARG A 7 -31.78 -3.30 0.23
N SER A 8 -30.69 -3.41 0.99
CA SER A 8 -29.61 -4.38 0.96
C SER A 8 -29.99 -5.78 0.43
N ARG A 9 -29.57 -6.11 -0.79
CA ARG A 9 -29.35 -7.51 -1.18
C ARG A 9 -28.02 -7.99 -0.59
N PRO A 10 -27.92 -9.23 -0.10
CA PRO A 10 -26.65 -9.80 0.34
C PRO A 10 -25.72 -9.94 -0.88
N ILE A 11 -24.57 -9.27 -0.82
CA ILE A 11 -23.54 -9.27 -1.87
C ILE A 11 -23.04 -10.70 -2.05
N SER A 12 -23.06 -11.22 -3.29
CA SER A 12 -22.63 -12.59 -3.57
C SER A 12 -21.10 -12.72 -3.43
N ARG A 13 -20.59 -13.92 -3.13
CA ARG A 13 -19.13 -14.14 -2.96
C ARG A 13 -18.32 -13.79 -4.21
N SER A 14 -18.92 -13.96 -5.39
CA SER A 14 -18.36 -13.54 -6.68
C SER A 14 -18.35 -12.02 -6.86
N GLU A 15 -19.39 -11.31 -6.39
CA GLU A 15 -19.42 -9.85 -6.38
C GLU A 15 -18.36 -9.27 -5.44
N LEU A 16 -18.15 -9.86 -4.26
CA LEU A 16 -17.08 -9.48 -3.34
C LEU A 16 -15.69 -9.66 -3.95
N LEU A 17 -15.44 -10.82 -4.58
CA LEU A 17 -14.20 -11.09 -5.30
C LEU A 17 -13.98 -10.11 -6.47
N PHE A 18 -15.04 -9.75 -7.19
CA PHE A 18 -14.96 -8.80 -8.29
C PHE A 18 -14.77 -7.34 -7.80
N ILE A 19 -15.47 -6.92 -6.74
CA ILE A 19 -15.28 -5.61 -6.10
C ILE A 19 -13.85 -5.46 -5.56
N MET A 20 -13.27 -6.55 -5.05
CA MET A 20 -11.88 -6.59 -4.57
C MET A 20 -10.85 -6.57 -5.70
N LEU A 21 -11.13 -7.21 -6.84
CA LEU A 21 -10.16 -7.38 -7.94
C LEU A 21 -10.24 -6.29 -9.02
N VAL A 22 -11.40 -5.66 -9.24
CA VAL A 22 -11.64 -4.80 -10.42
C VAL A 22 -12.00 -3.35 -10.06
N GLN A 23 -12.49 -3.05 -8.86
CA GLN A 23 -12.81 -1.68 -8.43
C GLN A 23 -11.74 -1.06 -7.50
N THR A 24 -10.48 -1.12 -7.89
CA THR A 24 -9.34 -0.65 -7.10
C THR A 24 -9.20 0.88 -7.00
N GLN A 25 -10.22 1.67 -7.33
CA GLN A 25 -10.10 3.14 -7.49
C GLN A 25 -11.06 4.00 -6.65
N ILE A 26 -11.87 3.45 -5.76
CA ILE A 26 -12.78 4.26 -4.91
C ILE A 26 -12.03 4.75 -3.67
N GLY A 27 -11.87 6.08 -3.52
CA GLY A 27 -10.99 6.69 -2.52
C GLY A 27 -11.35 6.42 -1.04
N SER A 28 -12.61 6.14 -0.73
CA SER A 28 -13.07 5.88 0.65
C SER A 28 -12.87 4.44 1.13
N GLU A 29 -12.76 3.48 0.20
CA GLU A 29 -12.62 2.05 0.52
C GLU A 29 -11.29 1.45 0.01
N PHE A 30 -10.44 2.29 -0.57
CA PHE A 30 -9.16 1.85 -1.13
C PHE A 30 -8.25 1.22 -0.05
N GLY A 31 -8.24 1.77 1.16
CA GLY A 31 -7.35 1.29 2.23
C GLY A 31 -7.70 -0.10 2.74
N ILE A 32 -8.97 -0.38 3.04
CA ILE A 32 -9.43 -1.72 3.45
C ILE A 32 -9.23 -2.75 2.34
N ARG A 33 -9.44 -2.38 1.07
CA ARG A 33 -9.26 -3.28 -0.08
C ARG A 33 -7.77 -3.59 -0.31
N ALA A 34 -6.91 -2.57 -0.26
CA ALA A 34 -5.46 -2.75 -0.31
C ALA A 34 -4.99 -3.61 0.88
N ALA A 35 -5.48 -3.35 2.08
CA ALA A 35 -5.14 -4.14 3.27
C ALA A 35 -5.55 -5.60 3.13
N LEU A 36 -6.72 -5.89 2.54
CA LEU A 36 -7.15 -7.25 2.29
C LEU A 36 -6.28 -7.94 1.21
N PHE A 37 -5.95 -7.23 0.13
CA PHE A 37 -5.03 -7.74 -0.90
C PHE A 37 -3.66 -8.09 -0.30
N PHE A 38 -3.07 -7.18 0.48
CA PHE A 38 -1.80 -7.42 1.15
C PHE A 38 -1.91 -8.48 2.25
N SER A 39 -3.08 -8.64 2.87
CA SER A 39 -3.32 -9.73 3.84
C SER A 39 -3.27 -11.11 3.18
N ALA A 40 -3.66 -11.24 1.90
CA ALA A 40 -3.48 -12.50 1.19
C ALA A 40 -2.00 -12.87 1.05
N ALA A 41 -1.12 -11.88 0.85
CA ALA A 41 0.32 -12.10 0.82
C ALA A 41 0.87 -12.54 2.19
N THR A 42 0.39 -11.96 3.30
CA THR A 42 0.80 -12.38 4.65
C THR A 42 0.34 -13.80 4.98
N VAL A 43 -0.90 -14.14 4.59
CA VAL A 43 -1.45 -15.51 4.71
C VAL A 43 -0.62 -16.48 3.87
N SER A 44 -0.24 -16.10 2.64
CA SER A 44 0.65 -16.92 1.81
C SER A 44 1.99 -17.18 2.51
N GLY A 45 2.57 -16.20 3.21
CA GLY A 45 3.79 -16.38 4.01
C GLY A 45 3.61 -17.40 5.15
N ALA A 46 2.46 -17.36 5.84
CA ALA A 46 2.10 -18.31 6.87
C ALA A 46 1.97 -19.75 6.32
N PHE A 47 1.35 -19.92 5.15
CA PHE A 47 1.20 -21.23 4.50
C PHE A 47 2.50 -21.72 3.86
N GLY A 48 3.34 -20.83 3.35
CA GLY A 48 4.63 -21.19 2.73
C GLY A 48 5.56 -21.90 3.70
N GLY A 49 5.66 -21.44 4.96
CA GLY A 49 6.45 -22.12 5.99
C GLY A 49 5.93 -23.52 6.34
N LEU A 50 4.60 -23.69 6.39
CA LEU A 50 3.95 -24.98 6.66
C LEU A 50 4.14 -25.95 5.48
N LEU A 51 3.94 -25.46 4.26
CA LEU A 51 4.07 -26.24 3.03
C LEU A 51 5.53 -26.67 2.82
N ALA A 52 6.50 -25.77 3.02
CA ALA A 52 7.91 -26.11 2.99
C ALA A 52 8.28 -27.17 4.04
N ALA A 53 7.73 -27.08 5.27
CA ALA A 53 7.95 -28.09 6.29
C ALA A 53 7.33 -29.45 5.91
N ALA A 54 6.17 -29.46 5.25
CA ALA A 54 5.53 -30.68 4.77
C ALA A 54 6.32 -31.32 3.60
N ILE A 55 6.71 -30.52 2.60
CA ILE A 55 7.46 -30.96 1.42
C ILE A 55 8.89 -31.37 1.79
N SER A 56 9.47 -30.82 2.86
CA SER A 56 10.79 -31.26 3.34
C SER A 56 10.86 -32.75 3.68
N LYS A 57 9.71 -33.38 3.99
CA LYS A 57 9.60 -34.83 4.23
C LYS A 57 9.63 -35.67 2.94
N MET A 58 9.57 -35.04 1.77
CA MET A 58 9.64 -35.69 0.46
C MET A 58 11.07 -35.86 -0.06
N ASP A 59 12.07 -35.69 0.80
CA ASP A 59 13.46 -35.88 0.42
C ASP A 59 13.72 -37.33 -0.03
N GLY A 60 14.35 -37.48 -1.21
CA GLY A 60 14.60 -38.79 -1.82
C GLY A 60 13.43 -39.39 -2.60
N ILE A 61 12.22 -38.81 -2.52
CA ILE A 61 11.08 -39.27 -3.33
C ILE A 61 11.37 -38.99 -4.81
N GLY A 62 11.33 -40.03 -5.64
CA GLY A 62 11.63 -39.93 -7.08
C GLY A 62 13.08 -39.59 -7.38
N GLY A 63 14.02 -39.82 -6.44
CA GLY A 63 15.44 -39.51 -6.60
C GLY A 63 15.75 -38.01 -6.64
N LYS A 64 14.82 -37.16 -6.19
CA LYS A 64 14.97 -35.71 -6.17
C LYS A 64 15.13 -35.20 -4.72
N PRO A 65 15.94 -34.16 -4.51
CA PRO A 65 16.05 -33.51 -3.22
C PRO A 65 14.76 -32.74 -2.89
N ALA A 66 14.43 -32.60 -1.60
CA ALA A 66 13.20 -31.95 -1.16
C ALA A 66 12.98 -30.53 -1.73
N TRP A 67 14.05 -29.74 -1.90
CA TRP A 67 13.95 -28.38 -2.45
C TRP A 67 13.43 -28.36 -3.90
N ALA A 68 13.69 -29.41 -4.69
CA ALA A 68 13.20 -29.50 -6.06
C ALA A 68 11.68 -29.73 -6.11
N TRP A 69 11.13 -30.48 -5.14
CA TRP A 69 9.69 -30.69 -5.02
C TRP A 69 8.92 -29.42 -4.68
N ILE A 70 9.54 -28.49 -3.93
CA ILE A 70 8.95 -27.17 -3.67
C ILE A 70 8.71 -26.44 -4.99
N PHE A 71 9.73 -26.32 -5.83
CA PHE A 71 9.61 -25.65 -7.15
C PHE A 71 8.62 -26.35 -8.08
N ILE A 72 8.58 -27.68 -8.08
CA ILE A 72 7.68 -28.44 -8.96
C ILE A 72 6.22 -28.23 -8.55
N LEU A 73 5.90 -28.39 -7.26
CA LEU A 73 4.52 -28.32 -6.78
C LEU A 73 3.99 -26.88 -6.79
N GLU A 74 4.75 -25.93 -6.25
CA GLU A 74 4.34 -24.52 -6.26
C GLU A 74 4.31 -23.96 -7.67
N GLY A 75 5.33 -24.25 -8.48
CA GLY A 75 5.41 -23.81 -9.87
C GLY A 75 4.25 -24.33 -10.71
N LEU A 76 3.86 -25.61 -10.55
CA LEU A 76 2.71 -26.18 -11.24
C LEU A 76 1.40 -25.48 -10.82
N ALA A 77 1.21 -25.23 -9.53
CA ALA A 77 0.03 -24.50 -9.05
C ALA A 77 -0.01 -23.07 -9.63
N THR A 78 1.12 -22.38 -9.72
CA THR A 78 1.22 -21.06 -10.35
C THR A 78 0.89 -21.10 -11.84
N VAL A 79 1.39 -22.09 -12.58
CA VAL A 79 1.07 -22.26 -14.02
C VAL A 79 -0.42 -22.50 -14.23
N LEU A 80 -1.05 -23.35 -13.40
CA LEU A 80 -2.48 -23.60 -13.47
C LEU A 80 -3.30 -22.34 -13.15
N ALA A 81 -2.90 -21.57 -12.13
CA ALA A 81 -3.53 -20.30 -11.80
C ALA A 81 -3.36 -19.26 -12.93
N GLY A 82 -2.18 -19.22 -13.56
CA GLY A 82 -1.90 -18.36 -14.71
C GLY A 82 -2.68 -18.76 -15.97
N ALA A 83 -2.90 -20.05 -16.20
CA ALA A 83 -3.80 -20.49 -17.28
C ALA A 83 -5.25 -20.12 -16.95
N ALA A 84 -5.68 -20.32 -15.70
CA ALA A 84 -7.02 -19.98 -15.24
C ALA A 84 -7.34 -18.49 -15.35
N SER A 85 -6.35 -17.61 -15.14
CA SER A 85 -6.55 -16.15 -15.18
C SER A 85 -7.03 -15.65 -16.54
N PHE A 86 -6.68 -16.31 -17.64
CA PHE A 86 -7.15 -15.95 -18.99
C PHE A 86 -8.68 -16.04 -19.13
N TRP A 87 -9.33 -16.93 -18.39
CA TRP A 87 -10.79 -17.06 -18.40
C TRP A 87 -11.48 -16.25 -17.29
N ILE A 88 -10.77 -15.94 -16.21
CA ILE A 88 -11.34 -15.28 -15.02
C ILE A 88 -11.23 -13.76 -15.11
N ILE A 89 -10.12 -13.21 -15.60
CA ILE A 89 -9.88 -11.77 -15.67
C ILE A 89 -10.61 -11.20 -16.89
N GLN A 90 -11.41 -10.16 -16.67
CA GLN A 90 -12.07 -9.38 -17.73
C GLN A 90 -11.55 -7.95 -17.62
N ASP A 91 -11.13 -7.35 -18.73
CA ASP A 91 -10.37 -6.10 -18.75
C ASP A 91 -11.19 -4.88 -18.33
N PHE A 92 -12.48 -4.86 -18.66
CA PHE A 92 -13.35 -3.74 -18.31
C PHE A 92 -14.76 -4.18 -17.84
N PRO A 93 -15.38 -3.41 -16.92
CA PRO A 93 -16.71 -3.74 -16.39
C PRO A 93 -17.84 -3.68 -17.44
N ASP A 94 -17.63 -3.02 -18.57
CA ASP A 94 -18.52 -3.01 -19.74
C ASP A 94 -18.38 -4.27 -20.62
N GLU A 95 -17.27 -5.00 -20.54
CA GLU A 95 -17.07 -6.30 -21.19
C GLU A 95 -17.38 -7.50 -20.27
N ALA A 96 -17.56 -7.24 -18.98
CA ALA A 96 -17.84 -8.25 -17.96
C ALA A 96 -19.16 -9.00 -18.25
N LYS A 97 -19.04 -10.28 -18.64
CA LYS A 97 -20.16 -11.16 -19.01
C LYS A 97 -21.02 -11.65 -17.82
N PHE A 98 -20.54 -11.45 -16.60
CA PHE A 98 -21.23 -11.90 -15.38
C PHE A 98 -22.04 -10.78 -14.69
N LEU A 99 -21.95 -9.54 -15.18
CA LEU A 99 -22.74 -8.41 -14.65
C LEU A 99 -24.05 -8.26 -15.40
N THR A 100 -25.12 -7.95 -14.67
CA THR A 100 -26.38 -7.49 -15.28
C THR A 100 -26.22 -6.07 -15.83
N GLU A 101 -27.06 -5.67 -16.78
CA GLU A 101 -27.05 -4.31 -17.35
C GLU A 101 -27.24 -3.23 -16.28
N GLU A 102 -28.09 -3.46 -15.28
CA GLU A 102 -28.31 -2.52 -14.17
C GLU A 102 -27.05 -2.35 -13.30
N GLU A 103 -26.37 -3.45 -12.97
CA GLU A 103 -25.12 -3.41 -12.19
C GLU A 103 -24.01 -2.72 -12.96
N ARG A 104 -23.88 -3.01 -14.26
CA ARG A 104 -22.93 -2.35 -15.14
C ARG A 104 -23.18 -0.84 -15.19
N ALA A 105 -24.43 -0.42 -15.40
CA ALA A 105 -24.78 0.99 -15.43
C ALA A 105 -24.51 1.68 -14.09
N PHE A 106 -24.81 1.02 -12.96
CA PHE A 106 -24.48 1.53 -11.62
C PHE A 106 -22.98 1.70 -11.43
N ILE A 107 -22.17 0.70 -11.81
CA ILE A 107 -20.72 0.73 -11.68
C ILE A 107 -20.11 1.83 -12.54
N VAL A 108 -20.50 1.93 -13.81
CA VAL A 108 -20.02 2.98 -14.72
C VAL A 108 -20.36 4.36 -14.18
N ARG A 109 -21.61 4.56 -13.74
CA ARG A 109 -22.04 5.84 -13.16
C ARG A 109 -21.30 6.18 -11.87
N ARG A 110 -21.03 5.18 -11.02
CA ARG A 110 -20.26 5.35 -9.78
C ARG A 110 -18.80 5.72 -10.07
N LEU A 111 -18.18 5.04 -11.04
CA LEU A 111 -16.82 5.33 -11.48
C LEU A 111 -16.71 6.73 -12.10
N GLN A 112 -17.71 7.15 -12.87
CA GLN A 112 -17.83 8.51 -13.42
C GLN A 112 -18.01 9.57 -12.32
N SER A 113 -18.77 9.27 -11.26
CA SER A 113 -19.04 10.21 -10.16
C SER A 113 -17.85 10.49 -9.23
N ASP A 114 -16.86 9.60 -9.21
CA ASP A 114 -15.71 9.71 -8.30
C ASP A 114 -14.53 10.50 -8.90
N ASP A 115 -14.63 11.04 -10.14
CA ASP A 115 -13.53 11.70 -10.88
C ASP A 115 -12.23 10.85 -10.99
N GLN A 116 -12.31 9.56 -10.64
CA GLN A 116 -11.19 8.61 -10.62
C GLN A 116 -11.01 7.90 -11.95
N PHE A 117 -12.11 7.70 -12.68
CA PHE A 117 -12.08 7.23 -14.05
C PHE A 117 -11.69 8.37 -14.97
N SER A 118 -10.84 8.08 -15.96
CA SER A 118 -10.65 8.89 -17.17
C SER A 118 -11.93 8.86 -18.04
N ALA A 119 -13.09 9.07 -17.42
CA ALA A 119 -14.42 9.01 -18.02
C ALA A 119 -14.64 10.10 -19.09
N ALA A 120 -13.74 11.08 -19.18
CA ALA A 120 -13.78 12.14 -20.16
C ALA A 120 -12.68 12.03 -21.25
N GLY A 121 -12.13 10.84 -21.50
CA GLY A 121 -11.17 10.64 -22.59
C GLY A 121 -9.88 11.45 -22.42
N GLU A 122 -9.42 11.64 -21.19
CA GLU A 122 -8.11 12.25 -20.98
C GLU A 122 -7.06 11.31 -21.58
N LYS A 123 -6.38 11.76 -22.63
CA LYS A 123 -5.23 11.04 -23.17
C LYS A 123 -4.05 11.20 -22.21
N LEU A 124 -3.25 10.15 -22.06
CA LEU A 124 -1.96 10.23 -21.39
C LEU A 124 -1.15 11.36 -22.04
N ARG A 125 -0.86 12.41 -21.27
CA ARG A 125 -0.01 13.52 -21.68
C ARG A 125 1.27 13.50 -20.87
N ALA A 126 2.40 13.78 -21.53
CA ALA A 126 3.69 13.93 -20.86
C ALA A 126 3.65 14.95 -19.71
N LYS A 127 2.76 15.96 -19.79
CA LYS A 127 2.50 16.95 -18.73
C LYS A 127 2.26 16.28 -17.36
N TYR A 128 1.40 15.27 -17.29
CA TYR A 128 1.05 14.61 -16.01
C TYR A 128 2.22 13.81 -15.44
N ILE A 129 3.09 13.26 -16.30
CA ILE A 129 4.32 12.57 -15.89
C ILE A 129 5.28 13.58 -15.25
N PHE A 130 5.53 14.70 -15.92
CA PHE A 130 6.41 15.75 -15.38
C PHE A 130 5.84 16.41 -14.12
N GLN A 131 4.51 16.54 -14.00
CA GLN A 131 3.86 16.99 -12.77
C GLN A 131 4.14 16.01 -11.62
N ALA A 132 3.97 14.70 -11.83
CA ALA A 132 4.27 13.69 -10.81
C ALA A 132 5.76 13.68 -10.42
N LEU A 133 6.67 13.83 -11.39
CA LEU A 133 8.12 13.86 -11.16
C LEU A 133 8.59 15.11 -10.40
N LYS A 134 7.94 16.26 -10.60
CA LYS A 134 8.27 17.51 -9.90
C LYS A 134 7.58 17.62 -8.55
N ASP A 135 6.59 16.78 -8.27
CA ASP A 135 5.85 16.81 -7.03
C ASP A 135 6.71 16.28 -5.87
N TRP A 136 6.95 17.14 -4.87
CA TRP A 136 7.68 16.78 -3.66
C TRP A 136 7.00 15.62 -2.92
N LYS A 137 5.68 15.45 -3.09
CA LYS A 137 4.94 14.37 -2.44
C LYS A 137 5.32 13.00 -2.98
N THR A 138 5.62 12.90 -4.28
CA THR A 138 6.09 11.65 -4.89
C THR A 138 7.40 11.20 -4.26
N TRP A 139 8.37 12.13 -4.12
CA TRP A 139 9.69 11.81 -3.56
C TRP A 139 9.64 11.48 -2.07
N LEU A 140 8.87 12.23 -1.27
CA LEU A 140 8.66 11.87 0.14
C LEU A 140 7.87 10.57 0.29
N GLY A 141 6.90 10.32 -0.58
CA GLY A 141 6.17 9.07 -0.66
C GLY A 141 7.09 7.88 -0.97
N MET A 142 8.04 8.04 -1.89
CA MET A 142 9.03 7.01 -2.21
C MET A 142 9.90 6.66 -1.00
N LEU A 143 10.39 7.66 -0.27
CA LEU A 143 11.20 7.43 0.93
C LEU A 143 10.38 6.85 2.10
N CYS A 144 9.15 7.33 2.28
CA CYS A 144 8.22 6.81 3.28
C CYS A 144 7.89 5.34 3.03
N TYR A 145 7.57 5.00 1.78
CA TYR A 145 7.28 3.62 1.37
C TYR A 145 8.52 2.73 1.40
N ALA A 146 9.70 3.21 1.00
CA ALA A 146 10.96 2.48 1.19
C ALA A 146 11.23 2.17 2.67
N GLY A 147 10.88 3.11 3.56
CA GLY A 147 10.99 2.95 5.01
C GLY A 147 10.11 1.84 5.60
N SER A 148 9.01 1.46 4.93
CA SER A 148 8.17 0.32 5.34
C SER A 148 8.44 -0.96 4.54
N ASP A 149 8.74 -0.84 3.26
CA ASP A 149 8.94 -1.97 2.33
C ASP A 149 10.30 -2.66 2.52
N ALA A 150 11.37 -1.90 2.75
CA ALA A 150 12.68 -2.51 3.01
C ALA A 150 12.67 -3.37 4.30
N PRO A 151 12.12 -2.89 5.44
CA PRO A 151 11.89 -3.73 6.61
C PRO A 151 10.98 -4.92 6.34
N LEU A 152 9.93 -4.77 5.53
CA LEU A 152 9.03 -5.87 5.18
C LEU A 152 9.77 -7.01 4.46
N TYR A 153 10.56 -6.68 3.45
CA TYR A 153 11.37 -7.67 2.73
C TYR A 153 12.37 -8.35 3.65
N ALA A 154 13.10 -7.57 4.45
CA ALA A 154 14.07 -8.11 5.39
C ALA A 154 13.42 -9.03 6.43
N PHE A 155 12.29 -8.61 6.99
CA PHE A 155 11.52 -9.39 7.94
C PHE A 155 11.05 -10.69 7.30
N SER A 156 10.39 -10.63 6.14
CA SER A 156 9.80 -11.82 5.50
C SER A 156 10.87 -12.85 5.09
N LEU A 157 12.00 -12.39 4.55
CA LEU A 157 13.10 -13.27 4.13
C LEU A 157 13.83 -13.92 5.31
N PHE A 158 14.01 -13.19 6.41
CA PHE A 158 14.92 -13.62 7.48
C PHE A 158 14.21 -13.98 8.79
N THR A 159 12.88 -13.88 8.90
CA THR A 159 12.13 -14.27 10.12
C THR A 159 12.48 -15.68 10.61
N PRO A 160 12.51 -16.74 9.77
CA PRO A 160 12.89 -18.06 10.25
C PRO A 160 14.33 -18.11 10.78
N SER A 161 15.25 -17.34 10.17
CA SER A 161 16.64 -17.25 10.61
C SER A 161 16.76 -16.51 11.95
N ILE A 162 15.99 -15.43 12.14
CA ILE A 162 15.90 -14.69 13.41
C ILE A 162 15.34 -15.59 14.51
N ILE A 163 14.31 -16.39 14.22
CA ILE A 163 13.73 -17.32 15.20
C ILE A 163 14.70 -18.47 15.53
N ASN A 164 15.41 -19.02 14.53
CA ASN A 164 16.39 -20.09 14.74
C ASN A 164 17.53 -19.64 15.68
N GLN A 165 17.99 -18.39 15.54
CA GLN A 165 18.95 -17.78 16.45
C GLN A 165 18.52 -17.82 17.93
N LEU A 166 17.22 -17.86 18.23
CA LEU A 166 16.70 -17.89 19.60
C LEU A 166 16.88 -19.27 20.28
N GLY A 167 17.50 -20.23 19.60
CA GLY A 167 17.76 -21.58 20.11
C GLY A 167 16.76 -22.63 19.62
N TYR A 168 15.89 -22.28 18.67
CA TYR A 168 14.96 -23.22 18.03
C TYR A 168 15.60 -23.89 16.81
N THR A 169 15.41 -25.19 16.64
CA THR A 169 15.89 -25.91 15.44
C THR A 169 15.13 -25.46 14.18
N ALA A 170 15.70 -25.70 12.98
CA ALA A 170 15.21 -25.13 11.72
C ALA A 170 13.73 -25.43 11.41
N THR A 171 13.24 -26.65 11.71
CA THR A 171 11.84 -27.04 11.44
C THR A 171 10.86 -26.36 12.40
N PRO A 172 11.07 -26.37 13.74
CA PRO A 172 10.30 -25.55 14.67
C PRO A 172 10.34 -24.05 14.38
N ALA A 173 11.47 -23.50 13.93
CA ALA A 173 11.58 -22.06 13.63
C ALA A 173 10.65 -21.62 12.50
N ASN A 174 10.51 -22.44 11.45
CA ASN A 174 9.54 -22.20 10.38
C ASN A 174 8.09 -22.26 10.90
N LEU A 175 7.76 -23.23 11.76
CA LEU A 175 6.43 -23.33 12.36
C LEU A 175 6.10 -22.15 13.29
N LEU A 176 7.09 -21.66 14.04
CA LEU A 176 6.94 -20.50 14.92
C LEU A 176 6.79 -19.16 14.16
N SER A 177 7.16 -19.11 12.88
CA SER A 177 6.88 -17.94 12.04
C SER A 177 5.40 -17.82 11.65
N VAL A 178 4.67 -18.94 11.58
CA VAL A 178 3.27 -18.98 11.12
C VAL A 178 2.35 -18.10 12.00
N PRO A 179 2.38 -18.21 13.34
CA PRO A 179 1.62 -17.33 14.22
C PRO A 179 1.95 -15.84 14.07
N VAL A 180 3.20 -15.49 13.75
CA VAL A 180 3.64 -14.11 13.55
C VAL A 180 2.98 -13.52 12.30
N TYR A 181 2.96 -14.25 11.18
CA TYR A 181 2.29 -13.83 9.96
C TYR A 181 0.77 -13.74 10.13
N ALA A 182 0.16 -14.69 10.85
CA ALA A 182 -1.27 -14.65 11.16
C ALA A 182 -1.64 -13.40 11.98
N TRP A 183 -0.82 -13.05 12.97
CA TRP A 183 -0.97 -11.82 13.74
C TRP A 183 -0.83 -10.56 12.87
N ALA A 184 0.19 -10.52 12.01
CA ALA A 184 0.39 -9.44 11.06
C ALA A 184 -0.81 -9.25 10.12
N CYS A 185 -1.40 -10.35 9.64
CA CYS A 185 -2.62 -10.35 8.83
C CYS A 185 -3.79 -9.65 9.54
N ILE A 186 -4.08 -10.07 10.78
CA ILE A 186 -5.18 -9.51 11.58
C ILE A 186 -4.98 -8.01 11.79
N LEU A 187 -3.77 -7.60 12.16
CA LEU A 187 -3.45 -6.18 12.35
C LEU A 187 -3.54 -5.38 11.06
N THR A 188 -3.06 -5.91 9.94
CA THR A 188 -3.10 -5.21 8.65
C THR A 188 -4.54 -4.89 8.25
N VAL A 189 -5.45 -5.86 8.38
CA VAL A 189 -6.88 -5.64 8.09
C VAL A 189 -7.52 -4.69 9.11
N GLY A 190 -7.24 -4.87 10.41
CA GLY A 190 -7.78 -4.03 11.47
C GLY A 190 -7.38 -2.55 11.32
N VAL A 191 -6.11 -2.31 11.01
CA VAL A 191 -5.57 -0.97 10.78
C VAL A 191 -6.14 -0.36 9.51
N GLY A 192 -6.24 -1.12 8.41
CA GLY A 192 -6.89 -0.65 7.20
C GLY A 192 -8.32 -0.16 7.47
N TYR A 193 -9.10 -0.94 8.21
CA TYR A 193 -10.46 -0.55 8.61
C TYR A 193 -10.49 0.72 9.49
N MET A 194 -9.62 0.78 10.50
CA MET A 194 -9.58 1.93 11.43
C MET A 194 -9.08 3.21 10.74
N ALA A 195 -8.07 3.10 9.88
CA ALA A 195 -7.48 4.22 9.16
C ALA A 195 -8.47 4.82 8.15
N ASP A 196 -9.27 3.98 7.48
CA ASP A 196 -10.34 4.43 6.59
C ASP A 196 -11.44 5.19 7.34
N ARG A 197 -11.80 4.73 8.55
CA ARG A 197 -12.86 5.35 9.36
C ARG A 197 -12.44 6.66 10.04
N ILE A 198 -11.19 6.75 10.50
CA ILE A 198 -10.67 7.92 11.21
C ILE A 198 -10.13 8.97 10.22
N GLY A 199 -9.69 8.55 9.03
CA GLY A 199 -9.22 9.44 7.98
C GLY A 199 -7.88 10.12 8.25
N ASN A 200 -7.19 9.83 9.36
CA ASN A 200 -5.90 10.44 9.73
C ASN A 200 -4.74 9.44 9.56
N ARG A 201 -4.49 9.05 8.31
CA ARG A 201 -3.59 7.94 7.96
C ARG A 201 -2.13 8.20 8.35
N GLY A 202 -1.68 9.45 8.37
CA GLY A 202 -0.29 9.75 8.75
C GLY A 202 0.00 9.51 10.24
N VAL A 203 -0.97 9.75 11.12
CA VAL A 203 -0.81 9.41 12.56
C VAL A 203 -0.69 7.91 12.76
N PHE A 204 -1.47 7.11 12.03
CA PHE A 204 -1.31 5.65 12.03
C PHE A 204 0.10 5.25 11.58
N ASN A 205 0.63 5.86 10.51
CA ASN A 205 2.01 5.60 10.09
C ASN A 205 3.01 5.87 11.23
N LEU A 206 2.94 7.01 11.90
CA LEU A 206 3.85 7.33 13.00
C LEU A 206 3.75 6.34 14.16
N ILE A 207 2.54 5.92 14.54
CA ILE A 207 2.32 4.94 15.60
C ILE A 207 2.97 3.60 15.22
N PHE A 208 2.71 3.10 14.01
CA PHE A 208 3.22 1.79 13.58
C PHE A 208 4.73 1.79 13.31
N PHE A 209 5.30 2.87 12.77
CA PHE A 209 6.75 3.03 12.72
C PHE A 209 7.38 3.02 14.11
N THR A 210 6.74 3.66 15.11
CA THR A 210 7.24 3.67 16.49
C THR A 210 7.20 2.27 17.12
N ILE A 211 6.13 1.51 16.86
CA ILE A 211 6.00 0.10 17.27
C ILE A 211 7.11 -0.74 16.62
N GLY A 212 7.34 -0.58 15.32
CA GLY A 212 8.40 -1.28 14.60
C GLY A 212 9.81 -0.93 15.13
N LEU A 213 10.03 0.36 15.45
CA LEU A 213 11.27 0.84 16.05
C LEU A 213 11.54 0.17 17.40
N ALA A 214 10.53 0.10 18.28
CA ALA A 214 10.65 -0.61 19.54
C ALA A 214 10.96 -2.11 19.34
N GLY A 215 10.29 -2.77 18.39
CA GLY A 215 10.54 -4.18 18.06
C GLY A 215 11.99 -4.44 17.63
N TYR A 216 12.52 -3.65 16.70
CA TYR A 216 13.91 -3.82 16.23
C TYR A 216 14.96 -3.40 17.26
N ILE A 217 14.69 -2.40 18.11
CA ILE A 217 15.57 -2.06 19.23
C ILE A 217 15.68 -3.23 20.20
N ILE A 218 14.56 -3.87 20.54
CA ILE A 218 14.56 -5.05 21.41
C ILE A 218 15.32 -6.21 20.75
N LEU A 219 15.15 -6.45 19.43
CA LEU A 219 15.90 -7.49 18.71
C LEU A 219 17.41 -7.24 18.73
N ILE A 220 17.84 -5.98 18.68
CA ILE A 220 19.27 -5.62 18.74
C ILE A 220 19.82 -5.82 20.16
N ALA A 221 19.08 -5.38 21.18
CA ALA A 221 19.56 -5.31 22.56
C ALA A 221 19.34 -6.61 23.36
N SER A 222 18.25 -7.33 23.10
CA SER A 222 17.89 -8.53 23.85
C SER A 222 18.72 -9.73 23.43
N ARG A 223 19.07 -10.54 24.41
CA ARG A 223 19.65 -11.89 24.22
C ARG A 223 18.74 -12.98 24.81
N ASN A 224 17.58 -12.59 25.36
CA ASN A 224 16.59 -13.50 25.91
C ASN A 224 15.68 -14.02 24.76
N PRO A 225 15.57 -15.35 24.56
CA PRO A 225 14.73 -15.93 23.51
C PRO A 225 13.26 -15.50 23.55
N ALA A 226 12.63 -15.50 24.74
CA ALA A 226 11.22 -15.16 24.88
C ALA A 226 10.95 -13.68 24.55
N LEU A 227 11.81 -12.79 25.05
CA LEU A 227 11.69 -11.36 24.77
C LEU A 227 11.95 -11.04 23.29
N SER A 228 12.90 -11.73 22.66
CA SER A 228 13.21 -11.55 21.24
C SER A 228 12.10 -12.10 20.36
N TYR A 229 11.47 -13.21 20.74
CA TYR A 229 10.30 -13.76 20.04
C TYR A 229 9.10 -12.80 20.14
N PHE A 230 8.84 -12.21 21.32
CA PHE A 230 7.86 -11.13 21.45
C PHE A 230 8.20 -9.93 20.56
N ALA A 231 9.48 -9.56 20.46
CA ALA A 231 9.92 -8.47 19.59
C ALA A 231 9.68 -8.74 18.10
N VAL A 232 9.70 -10.01 17.66
CA VAL A 232 9.30 -10.40 16.30
C VAL A 232 7.82 -10.09 16.04
N TYR A 233 6.93 -10.35 17.02
CA TYR A 233 5.52 -9.95 16.91
C TYR A 233 5.37 -8.43 16.86
N LEU A 234 6.12 -7.71 17.69
CA LEU A 234 6.07 -6.25 17.72
C LEU A 234 6.56 -5.64 16.41
N ALA A 235 7.66 -6.17 15.85
CA ALA A 235 8.17 -5.80 14.54
C ALA A 235 7.14 -6.08 13.42
N ALA A 236 6.53 -7.26 13.41
CA ALA A 236 5.48 -7.60 12.44
C ALA A 236 4.27 -6.64 12.55
N SER A 237 3.88 -6.30 13.78
CA SER A 237 2.80 -5.36 14.06
C SER A 237 3.09 -3.97 13.49
N GLY A 238 4.35 -3.53 13.59
CA GLY A 238 4.79 -2.23 13.09
C GLY A 238 4.92 -2.17 11.57
N ILE A 239 5.36 -3.24 10.91
CA ILE A 239 5.77 -3.21 9.50
C ILE A 239 4.61 -3.49 8.54
N TYR A 240 3.83 -4.55 8.78
CA TYR A 240 2.85 -5.01 7.80
C TYR A 240 1.71 -4.02 7.52
N PRO A 241 1.10 -3.39 8.54
CA PRO A 241 0.02 -2.43 8.30
C PRO A 241 0.48 -1.17 7.54
N LEU A 242 1.77 -0.82 7.61
CA LEU A 242 2.31 0.38 6.96
C LEU A 242 2.24 0.32 5.45
N ILE A 243 2.33 -0.86 4.83
CA ILE A 243 2.33 -1.03 3.37
C ILE A 243 1.02 -0.53 2.76
N PRO A 244 -0.16 -1.12 3.07
CA PRO A 244 -1.42 -0.64 2.52
C PRO A 244 -1.77 0.77 3.01
N ASN A 245 -1.46 1.10 4.27
CA ASN A 245 -1.80 2.41 4.82
C ASN A 245 -1.02 3.54 4.12
N THR A 246 0.27 3.35 3.86
CA THR A 246 1.10 4.35 3.16
C THR A 246 0.66 4.53 1.72
N ILE A 247 0.40 3.43 0.98
CA ILE A 247 -0.08 3.52 -0.40
C ILE A 247 -1.42 4.26 -0.45
N ALA A 248 -2.36 3.92 0.44
CA ALA A 248 -3.65 4.59 0.52
C ALA A 248 -3.51 6.07 0.89
N TRP A 249 -2.60 6.42 1.80
CA TRP A 249 -2.34 7.80 2.18
C TRP A 249 -1.74 8.63 1.05
N MET A 250 -0.79 8.07 0.29
CA MET A 250 -0.21 8.74 -0.87
C MET A 250 -1.23 8.91 -1.99
N SER A 251 -2.02 7.86 -2.27
CA SER A 251 -3.11 7.87 -3.26
C SER A 251 -4.13 8.97 -2.97
N ASN A 252 -4.49 9.14 -1.69
CA ASN A 252 -5.46 10.13 -1.24
C ASN A 252 -4.96 11.58 -1.30
N ASN A 253 -3.65 11.81 -1.44
CA ASN A 253 -3.03 13.15 -1.45
C ASN A 253 -2.51 13.58 -2.83
N VAL A 254 -2.85 12.83 -3.88
CA VAL A 254 -2.60 13.18 -5.27
C VAL A 254 -3.93 13.18 -6.00
N GLU A 255 -4.22 14.23 -6.76
CA GLU A 255 -5.42 14.35 -7.60
C GLU A 255 -5.05 14.21 -9.08
N GLY A 256 -6.02 13.77 -9.89
CA GLY A 256 -5.81 13.42 -11.29
C GLY A 256 -5.39 11.95 -11.46
N SER A 257 -6.16 11.19 -12.23
CA SER A 257 -5.97 9.75 -12.41
C SER A 257 -4.56 9.42 -12.93
N TYR A 258 -4.09 10.09 -13.99
CA TYR A 258 -2.76 9.85 -14.54
C TYR A 258 -1.61 10.27 -13.62
N LYS A 259 -1.70 11.46 -13.00
CA LYS A 259 -0.65 11.93 -12.07
C LYS A 259 -0.53 10.97 -10.88
N ARG A 260 -1.66 10.54 -10.32
CA ARG A 260 -1.72 9.55 -9.23
C ARG A 260 -1.14 8.21 -9.66
N SER A 261 -1.50 7.68 -10.82
CA SER A 261 -0.95 6.42 -11.33
C SER A 261 0.58 6.48 -11.50
N VAL A 262 1.11 7.58 -12.05
CA VAL A 262 2.56 7.77 -12.19
C VAL A 262 3.23 7.86 -10.81
N ALA A 263 2.68 8.66 -9.90
CA ALA A 263 3.22 8.82 -8.55
C ALA A 263 3.23 7.50 -7.77
N LEU A 264 2.12 6.77 -7.74
CA LEU A 264 2.03 5.46 -7.10
C LEU A 264 2.95 4.43 -7.76
N GLY A 265 3.04 4.44 -9.10
CA GLY A 265 3.97 3.60 -9.85
C GLY A 265 5.42 3.84 -9.43
N MET A 266 5.83 5.10 -9.27
CA MET A 266 7.17 5.45 -8.79
C MET A 266 7.40 5.02 -7.34
N ILE A 267 6.43 5.28 -6.45
CA ILE A 267 6.50 4.92 -5.03
C ILE A 267 6.69 3.41 -4.85
N ILE A 268 5.85 2.61 -5.50
CA ILE A 268 5.87 1.15 -5.40
C ILE A 268 7.15 0.60 -6.07
N SER A 269 7.53 1.11 -7.24
CA SER A 269 8.75 0.67 -7.94
C SER A 269 10.00 0.92 -7.11
N PHE A 270 10.10 2.12 -6.49
CA PHE A 270 11.23 2.45 -5.64
C PHE A 270 11.26 1.58 -4.38
N GLY A 271 10.10 1.30 -3.77
CA GLY A 271 9.98 0.31 -2.69
C GLY A 271 10.61 -1.03 -3.07
N ASN A 272 10.19 -1.59 -4.21
CA ASN A 272 10.66 -2.90 -4.67
C ASN A 272 12.18 -2.97 -4.93
N LEU A 273 12.82 -1.86 -5.30
CA LEU A 273 14.29 -1.80 -5.41
C LEU A 273 14.99 -2.12 -4.07
N ASN A 274 14.34 -1.84 -2.95
CA ASN A 274 14.87 -2.16 -1.63
C ASN A 274 14.89 -3.66 -1.35
N GLY A 275 14.12 -4.49 -2.08
CA GLY A 275 14.23 -5.95 -1.97
C GLY A 275 15.64 -6.46 -2.32
N ALA A 276 16.31 -5.83 -3.28
CA ALA A 276 17.71 -6.12 -3.62
C ALA A 276 18.67 -5.75 -2.48
N VAL A 277 18.40 -4.66 -1.76
CA VAL A 277 19.18 -4.27 -0.58
C VAL A 277 18.92 -5.26 0.56
N SER A 278 17.66 -5.46 0.92
CA SER A 278 17.22 -6.28 2.05
C SER A 278 17.66 -7.73 1.96
N SER A 279 17.73 -8.32 0.77
CA SER A 279 18.23 -9.69 0.58
C SER A 279 19.71 -9.87 0.93
N ASN A 280 20.49 -8.78 1.03
CA ASN A 280 21.93 -8.83 1.30
C ASN A 280 22.34 -8.40 2.71
N ILE A 281 21.40 -7.94 3.56
CA ILE A 281 21.75 -7.33 4.86
C ILE A 281 21.98 -8.36 5.98
N TYR A 282 21.37 -9.54 5.91
CA TYR A 282 21.54 -10.62 6.89
C TYR A 282 22.60 -11.62 6.40
N ARG A 283 23.86 -11.35 6.74
CA ARG A 283 25.00 -12.13 6.24
C ARG A 283 25.35 -13.26 7.20
N ALA A 284 25.85 -14.37 6.66
CA ALA A 284 26.28 -15.51 7.47
C ALA A 284 27.39 -15.17 8.49
N ARG A 285 28.25 -14.19 8.19
CA ARG A 285 29.31 -13.71 9.10
C ARG A 285 28.81 -12.96 10.34
N ASP A 286 27.58 -12.43 10.27
CA ASP A 286 26.99 -11.68 11.39
C ASP A 286 26.20 -12.60 12.32
N LYS A 287 26.25 -13.93 12.09
CA LYS A 287 25.66 -14.93 12.98
C LYS A 287 26.29 -14.88 14.38
N PRO A 288 25.52 -15.18 15.44
CA PRO A 288 24.09 -15.44 15.41
C PRO A 288 23.26 -14.15 15.49
N TRP A 289 23.84 -13.00 15.90
CA TRP A 289 23.09 -11.83 16.36
C TRP A 289 22.58 -10.88 15.28
N TYR A 290 23.14 -10.94 14.07
CA TYR A 290 22.76 -10.13 12.92
C TYR A 290 22.61 -8.62 13.18
N SER A 291 23.39 -8.06 14.10
CA SER A 291 23.25 -6.67 14.57
C SER A 291 23.28 -5.65 13.43
N LEU A 292 24.09 -5.90 12.40
CA LEU A 292 24.21 -5.06 11.21
C LEU A 292 22.92 -5.10 10.36
N GLY A 293 22.34 -6.28 10.16
CA GLY A 293 21.06 -6.44 9.46
C GLY A 293 19.92 -5.74 10.20
N HIS A 294 19.79 -5.98 11.51
CA HIS A 294 18.81 -5.28 12.33
C HIS A 294 19.01 -3.76 12.36
N GLY A 295 20.26 -3.29 12.41
CA GLY A 295 20.59 -1.86 12.36
C GLY A 295 20.20 -1.19 11.05
N ILE A 296 20.41 -1.85 9.91
CA ILE A 296 19.98 -1.33 8.60
C ILE A 296 18.45 -1.27 8.53
N VAL A 297 17.74 -2.29 9.02
CA VAL A 297 16.27 -2.25 9.08
C VAL A 297 15.79 -1.11 9.96
N LEU A 298 16.42 -0.91 11.12
CA LEU A 298 16.10 0.19 12.02
C LEU A 298 16.32 1.56 11.34
N MET A 299 17.39 1.71 10.55
CA MET A 299 17.63 2.92 9.75
C MET A 299 16.47 3.20 8.77
N TYR A 300 15.98 2.19 8.05
CA TYR A 300 14.83 2.36 7.15
C TYR A 300 13.56 2.75 7.91
N ILE A 301 13.29 2.12 9.06
CA ILE A 301 12.15 2.48 9.92
C ILE A 301 12.25 3.95 10.36
N VAL A 302 13.44 4.43 10.74
CA VAL A 302 13.66 5.84 11.11
C VAL A 302 13.46 6.78 9.92
N ILE A 303 13.95 6.42 8.73
CA ILE A 303 13.71 7.19 7.50
C ILE A 303 12.20 7.28 7.23
N GLY A 304 11.47 6.17 7.32
CA GLY A 304 10.02 6.11 7.17
C GLY A 304 9.28 6.97 8.20
N TRP A 305 9.73 6.96 9.45
CA TRP A 305 9.16 7.79 10.53
C TRP A 305 9.38 9.29 10.27
N ILE A 306 10.62 9.70 9.95
CA ILE A 306 10.97 11.11 9.69
C ILE A 306 10.23 11.62 8.45
N THR A 307 10.21 10.83 7.38
CA THR A 307 9.51 11.21 6.14
C THR A 307 8.01 11.26 6.34
N SER A 308 7.40 10.35 7.12
CA SER A 308 5.99 10.43 7.52
C SER A 308 5.69 11.71 8.29
N LEU A 309 6.53 12.08 9.27
CA LEU A 309 6.38 13.31 10.03
C LEU A 309 6.50 14.54 9.14
N ALA A 310 7.52 14.57 8.27
CA ALA A 310 7.71 15.65 7.30
C ALA A 310 6.51 15.76 6.36
N PHE A 311 5.95 14.64 5.89
CA PHE A 311 4.78 14.62 5.04
C PHE A 311 3.57 15.23 5.75
N ILE A 312 3.26 14.83 6.99
CA ILE A 312 2.18 15.44 7.79
C ILE A 312 2.36 16.95 7.93
N ILE A 313 3.57 17.40 8.30
CA ILE A 313 3.86 18.83 8.52
C ILE A 313 3.67 19.62 7.23
N LEU A 314 4.18 19.11 6.10
CA LEU A 314 4.09 19.79 4.81
C LEU A 314 2.66 19.83 4.27
N LEU A 315 1.88 18.75 4.43
CA LEU A 315 0.47 18.72 4.05
C LEU A 315 -0.35 19.71 4.90
N ARG A 316 -0.13 19.74 6.22
CA ARG A 316 -0.77 20.74 7.12
C ARG A 316 -0.40 22.16 6.75
N ARG A 317 0.87 22.41 6.45
CA ARG A 317 1.35 23.74 6.02
C ARG A 317 0.69 24.17 4.72
N GLU A 318 0.53 23.25 3.77
CA GLU A 318 -0.10 23.56 2.49
C GLU A 318 -1.61 23.77 2.61
N ASN A 319 -2.30 23.01 3.46
CA ASN A 319 -3.69 23.29 3.82
C ASN A 319 -3.85 24.66 4.49
N ALA A 320 -2.98 25.00 5.44
CA ALA A 320 -3.02 26.30 6.12
C ALA A 320 -2.76 27.48 5.17
N LYS A 321 -1.91 27.32 4.14
CA LYS A 321 -1.73 28.35 3.09
C LYS A 321 -3.01 28.56 2.28
N ARG A 322 -3.73 27.49 1.97
CA ARG A 322 -5.03 27.57 1.28
C ARG A 322 -6.09 28.25 2.14
N GLU A 323 -6.13 27.98 3.44
CA GLU A 323 -7.03 28.66 4.37
C GLU A 323 -6.76 30.17 4.47
N ARG A 324 -5.49 30.58 4.28
CA ARG A 324 -5.10 32.00 4.21
C ARG A 324 -5.32 32.66 2.84
N GLY A 325 -5.86 31.92 1.86
CA GLY A 325 -6.09 32.42 0.50
C GLY A 325 -4.83 32.61 -0.34
N GLU A 326 -3.66 32.16 0.13
CA GLU A 326 -2.38 32.34 -0.61
C GLU A 326 -2.34 31.55 -1.94
N ARG A 327 -3.23 30.57 -2.08
CA ARG A 327 -3.34 29.66 -3.24
C ARG A 327 -4.57 29.93 -4.09
N ASP A 328 -5.35 30.96 -3.77
CA ASP A 328 -6.60 31.25 -4.47
C ASP A 328 -6.32 31.64 -5.93
N GLU A 329 -7.09 31.04 -6.84
CA GLU A 329 -7.16 31.43 -8.25
C GLU A 329 -8.37 32.33 -8.50
N VAL A 330 -8.33 33.08 -9.60
CA VAL A 330 -9.46 33.92 -10.02
C VAL A 330 -10.35 33.11 -10.96
N ILE A 331 -11.62 32.96 -10.61
CA ILE A 331 -12.65 32.35 -11.47
C ILE A 331 -13.50 33.47 -12.07
N THR A 332 -13.41 33.67 -13.38
CA THR A 332 -14.06 34.82 -14.06
C THR A 332 -15.58 34.73 -14.09
N GLY A 333 -16.18 33.54 -13.93
CA GLY A 333 -17.63 33.35 -13.87
C GLY A 333 -18.34 34.10 -12.72
N ASP A 334 -17.60 34.53 -11.69
CA ASP A 334 -18.15 35.20 -10.49
C ASP A 334 -17.86 36.72 -10.44
N ILE A 335 -17.22 37.33 -11.46
CA ILE A 335 -16.71 38.71 -11.35
C ILE A 335 -17.17 39.57 -12.53
N HIS A 336 -17.93 40.63 -12.24
CA HIS A 336 -18.30 41.72 -13.17
C HIS A 336 -17.21 42.81 -13.30
N ASN A 337 -16.00 42.55 -12.79
CA ASN A 337 -14.94 43.55 -12.62
C ASN A 337 -13.60 42.99 -13.11
N ASP A 338 -13.13 43.56 -14.23
CA ASP A 338 -11.89 43.22 -14.93
C ASP A 338 -10.59 43.52 -14.15
N GLU A 339 -10.67 44.24 -13.03
CA GLU A 339 -9.47 44.70 -12.29
C GLU A 339 -8.76 43.58 -11.49
N LYS A 340 -9.44 42.49 -11.12
CA LYS A 340 -8.81 41.35 -10.39
C LYS A 340 -8.07 40.37 -11.28
N ALA A 341 -8.30 40.38 -12.59
CA ALA A 341 -7.73 39.39 -13.51
C ALA A 341 -6.23 39.63 -13.83
N VAL A 342 -5.74 40.86 -13.65
CA VAL A 342 -4.43 41.28 -14.18
C VAL A 342 -3.24 40.85 -13.29
N GLU A 343 -3.47 40.48 -12.02
CA GLU A 343 -2.39 40.16 -11.06
C GLU A 343 -2.53 38.80 -10.33
N SER A 344 -3.36 37.87 -10.81
CA SER A 344 -3.50 36.60 -10.08
C SER A 344 -2.25 35.71 -10.26
N ARG A 345 -1.41 35.64 -9.21
CA ARG A 345 -0.19 34.81 -9.17
C ARG A 345 -0.47 33.32 -9.40
N ASN A 346 -1.71 32.89 -9.19
CA ASN A 346 -2.15 31.51 -9.24
C ASN A 346 -3.02 31.19 -10.48
N GLY A 347 -3.18 32.12 -11.43
CA GLY A 347 -3.89 31.91 -12.69
C GLY A 347 -5.38 32.25 -12.67
N VAL A 348 -5.93 32.47 -13.87
CA VAL A 348 -7.32 32.86 -14.12
C VAL A 348 -8.01 31.75 -14.92
N TYR A 349 -9.19 31.32 -14.47
CA TYR A 349 -9.96 30.23 -15.08
C TYR A 349 -11.41 30.64 -15.31
N SER A 350 -12.04 30.08 -16.34
CA SER A 350 -13.45 30.40 -16.66
C SER A 350 -14.44 29.74 -15.70
N THR A 351 -14.11 28.54 -15.21
CA THR A 351 -14.95 27.74 -14.32
C THR A 351 -14.11 27.01 -13.27
N VAL A 352 -14.75 26.59 -12.17
CA VAL A 352 -14.13 25.75 -11.13
C VAL A 352 -13.63 24.43 -11.73
N GLU A 353 -14.38 23.84 -12.65
CA GLU A 353 -14.07 22.56 -13.29
C GLU A 353 -12.80 22.64 -14.14
N GLU A 354 -12.60 23.75 -14.85
CA GLU A 354 -11.37 24.02 -15.59
C GLU A 354 -10.16 24.16 -14.67
N ALA A 355 -10.30 24.91 -13.57
CA ALA A 355 -9.25 25.06 -12.56
C ALA A 355 -8.86 23.72 -11.94
N LYS A 356 -9.85 22.90 -11.55
CA LYS A 356 -9.66 21.56 -11.00
C LYS A 356 -8.95 20.63 -11.99
N ARG A 357 -9.31 20.69 -13.26
CA ARG A 357 -8.69 19.86 -14.31
C ARG A 357 -7.25 20.26 -14.61
N ASP A 358 -6.93 21.55 -14.65
CA ASP A 358 -5.58 22.00 -14.99
C ASP A 358 -4.59 21.86 -13.84
N LYS A 359 -5.03 22.23 -12.63
CA LYS A 359 -4.20 22.22 -11.42
C LYS A 359 -4.19 20.89 -10.66
N GLY A 360 -5.24 20.09 -10.78
CA GLY A 360 -5.42 18.90 -9.95
C GLY A 360 -5.35 19.26 -8.47
N ASP A 361 -4.42 18.63 -7.75
CA ASP A 361 -4.24 18.77 -6.31
C ASP A 361 -3.65 20.11 -5.88
N ASP A 362 -3.17 20.93 -6.83
CA ASP A 362 -2.76 22.31 -6.59
C ASP A 362 -3.95 23.30 -6.59
N TRP A 363 -5.16 22.83 -6.92
CA TRP A 363 -6.40 23.62 -6.85
C TRP A 363 -6.64 24.15 -5.44
N SER A 364 -7.14 25.39 -5.32
CA SER A 364 -7.33 26.08 -4.03
C SER A 364 -8.38 25.39 -3.14
N GLY A 365 -9.36 24.71 -3.74
CA GLY A 365 -10.39 23.96 -3.02
C GLY A 365 -9.94 22.58 -2.54
N TYR A 366 -8.82 22.05 -3.03
CA TYR A 366 -8.33 20.74 -2.63
C TYR A 366 -7.83 20.76 -1.17
N ARG A 367 -8.12 19.69 -0.42
CA ARG A 367 -7.70 19.54 0.98
C ARG A 367 -6.94 18.23 1.15
N TYR A 368 -5.68 18.36 1.56
CA TYR A 368 -4.81 17.23 1.83
C TYR A 368 -5.23 16.52 3.12
N ILE A 369 -5.09 15.20 3.14
CA ILE A 369 -5.40 14.33 4.28
C ILE A 369 -4.11 14.02 5.02
N THR A 370 -4.08 14.33 6.32
CA THR A 370 -2.89 14.14 7.15
C THR A 370 -2.70 12.72 7.66
#